data_AF-A0A932TBN9-F1
#
_entry.id   AF-A0A932TBN9-F1
#
_cell.length_a   1.000
_cell.length_b   1.000
_cell.length_c   1.000
_cell.angle_alpha   90.00
_cell.angle_beta   90.00
_cell.angle_gamma   90.00
#
_symmetry.space_group_name_H-M   'P 1'
#
loop_
_entity.id
_entity.type
_entity.pdbx_description
1 polymer ?
#
loop_
_entity_poly.entity_id
_entity_poly.type
_entity_poly.pdbx_seq_one_letter_code
_entity_poly.pdbx_strand_id
1 'polypeptide(L)' 'MLSHKIQSAVLLLLTIITTSSCSVVKEYQKAKLNDAEMNLSAREIQKTEMNFQNYREGASGANGGKNGGGCGCN' A
#
# COMPACT_ATOMS: atom_id res chain seq x y z
N MET A 1 9.02 -8.28 -39.11
CA MET A 1 9.91 -8.29 -37.92
C MET A 1 10.19 -6.89 -37.37
N LEU A 2 10.41 -5.87 -38.21
CA LEU A 2 10.68 -4.49 -37.75
C LEU A 2 9.47 -3.81 -37.07
N SER A 3 8.25 -4.03 -37.57
CA SER A 3 7.00 -3.45 -37.00
C SER A 3 6.72 -3.93 -35.56
N HIS A 4 6.91 -5.23 -35.26
CA HIS A 4 6.76 -5.75 -33.89
C HIS A 4 7.81 -5.20 -32.91
N LYS A 5 9.04 -4.94 -33.36
CA LYS A 5 10.07 -4.30 -32.53
C LYS A 5 9.72 -2.84 -32.22
N ILE A 6 9.15 -2.12 -33.19
CA ILE A 6 8.66 -0.74 -33.00
C ILE A 6 7.47 -0.72 -32.04
N GLN A 7 6.49 -1.62 -32.20
CA GLN A 7 5.35 -1.74 -31.29
C GLN A 7 5.80 -2.06 -29.85
N SER A 8 6.74 -2.98 -29.68
CA SER A 8 7.31 -3.32 -28.36
C SER A 8 8.07 -2.13 -27.73
N ALA A 9 8.83 -1.37 -28.53
CA ALA A 9 9.54 -0.17 -28.06
C ALA A 9 8.60 0.97 -27.65
N VAL A 10 7.50 1.19 -28.39
CA VAL A 10 6.47 2.18 -28.04
C VAL A 10 5.77 1.82 -26.73
N LEU A 11 5.47 0.53 -26.52
CA LEU A 11 4.84 0.05 -25.30
C LEU A 11 5.76 0.24 -24.07
N LEU A 12 7.05 -0.07 -24.23
CA LEU A 12 8.07 0.17 -23.20
C LEU A 12 8.18 1.66 -22.84
N LEU A 13 8.25 2.53 -23.86
CA LEU A 13 8.33 3.98 -23.65
C LEU A 13 7.10 4.51 -22.89
N LEU A 14 5.91 4.04 -23.22
CA LEU A 14 4.66 4.43 -22.54
C LEU A 14 4.70 4.07 -21.06
N THR A 15 5.16 2.87 -20.71
CA THR A 15 5.26 2.43 -19.30
C THR A 15 6.21 3.31 -18.48
N ILE A 16 7.36 3.70 -19.05
CA ILE A 16 8.36 4.54 -18.39
C ILE A 16 7.80 5.94 -18.09
N ILE A 17 7.02 6.51 -19.01
CA ILE A 17 6.42 7.84 -18.81
C ILE A 17 5.40 7.80 -17.68
N THR A 18 4.56 6.75 -17.60
CA THR A 18 3.50 6.66 -16.59
C THR A 18 4.00 6.44 -15.16
N THR A 19 5.19 5.88 -14.95
CA THR A 19 5.73 5.63 -13.60
C THR A 19 6.56 6.79 -13.05
N SER A 20 6.80 7.83 -13.84
CA SER A 20 7.63 8.99 -13.48
C SER A 20 7.00 9.94 -12.45
N SER A 21 5.71 9.81 -12.14
CA SER A 21 4.99 10.69 -11.20
C SER A 21 5.11 10.29 -9.73
N CYS A 22 5.75 9.17 -9.39
CA CYS A 22 5.95 8.76 -8.01
C CYS A 22 7.02 9.63 -7.32
N SER A 23 6.60 10.46 -6.35
CA SER A 23 7.50 11.28 -5.53
C SER A 23 7.52 10.82 -4.07
N VAL A 24 8.69 10.84 -3.45
CA VAL A 24 8.82 10.59 -2.00
C VAL A 24 8.30 11.81 -1.23
N VAL A 25 7.30 11.60 -0.38
CA VAL A 25 6.71 12.63 0.49
C VAL A 25 7.39 12.57 1.86
N LYS A 26 7.67 13.73 2.45
CA LYS A 26 8.24 13.80 3.79
C LYS A 26 7.25 13.27 4.82
N GLU A 27 7.71 12.51 5.81
CA GLU A 27 6.88 11.84 6.83
C GLU A 27 5.77 12.74 7.41
N TYR A 28 6.10 13.97 7.82
CA TYR A 28 5.11 14.89 8.40
C TYR A 28 4.02 15.39 7.44
N GLN A 29 4.26 15.33 6.12
CA GLN A 29 3.28 15.70 5.11
C GLN A 29 2.31 14.54 4.83
N LYS A 30 2.73 13.30 5.07
CA LYS A 30 1.89 12.11 4.88
C LYS A 30 0.67 12.15 5.79
N ALA A 31 0.78 12.69 7.00
CA ALA A 31 -0.37 12.92 7.89
C ALA A 31 -1.52 13.74 7.28
N LYS A 32 -1.27 14.54 6.23
CA LYS A 32 -2.30 15.30 5.49
C LYS A 32 -2.87 14.56 4.27
N LEU A 33 -2.18 13.52 3.82
CA LEU A 33 -2.55 12.66 2.68
C LEU A 33 -3.18 11.34 3.15
N ASN A 34 -2.86 10.92 4.38
CA ASN A 34 -3.35 9.69 4.98
C ASN A 34 -4.85 9.79 5.25
N ASP A 35 -5.60 8.81 4.76
CA ASP A 35 -7.00 8.63 5.07
C ASP A 35 -7.14 8.16 6.54
N ALA A 36 -8.30 8.37 7.14
CA ALA A 36 -8.61 7.93 8.50
C ALA A 36 -8.51 6.41 8.67
N GLU A 37 -8.64 5.63 7.59
CA GLU A 37 -8.43 4.18 7.57
C GLU A 37 -6.95 3.77 7.42
N MET A 38 -6.05 4.67 7.03
CA MET A 38 -4.61 4.37 6.92
C MET A 38 -3.88 4.40 8.26
N ASN A 39 -4.59 4.75 9.34
CA ASN A 39 -4.05 4.62 10.69
C ASN A 39 -3.89 3.13 11.01
N LEU A 40 -2.67 2.69 11.33
CA LEU A 40 -2.38 1.32 11.75
C LEU A 40 -2.89 1.04 13.18
N SER A 41 -4.10 1.48 13.51
CA SER A 41 -4.71 1.29 14.81
C SER A 41 -6.17 0.90 14.65
N ALA A 42 -6.54 -0.18 15.33
CA ALA A 42 -7.90 -0.69 15.36
C ALA A 42 -8.87 0.33 15.94
N ARG A 43 -9.97 0.62 15.23
CA ARG A 43 -11.14 1.21 15.89
C ARG A 43 -11.74 0.22 16.88
N GLU A 44 -12.38 0.71 17.93
CA GLU A 44 -13.00 -0.13 18.96
C GLU A 44 -13.94 -1.20 18.36
N ILE A 45 -14.70 -0.84 17.32
CA ILE A 45 -15.62 -1.74 16.62
C ILE A 45 -14.88 -2.80 15.79
N GLN A 46 -13.72 -2.47 15.22
CA GLN A 46 -12.93 -3.38 14.38
C GLN A 46 -12.14 -4.41 15.19
N LYS A 47 -11.97 -4.20 16.51
CA LYS A 47 -11.24 -5.15 17.38
C LYS A 47 -11.90 -6.54 17.40
N THR A 48 -13.22 -6.61 17.42
CA THR A 48 -13.94 -7.89 17.46
C THR A 48 -13.83 -8.64 16.14
N GLU A 49 -13.90 -7.93 15.02
CA GLU A 49 -13.73 -8.49 13.68
C GLU A 49 -12.31 -9.01 13.47
N MET A 50 -11.31 -8.21 13.84
CA MET A 50 -9.92 -8.65 13.75
C MET A 50 -9.60 -9.80 14.69
N ASN A 51 -10.18 -9.85 15.89
CA ASN A 51 -10.00 -11.01 16.77
C ASN A 51 -10.52 -12.30 16.13
N PHE A 52 -11.65 -12.23 15.40
CA PHE A 52 -12.18 -13.36 14.66
C PHE A 52 -11.26 -13.78 13.50
N GLN A 53 -10.79 -12.82 12.68
CA GLN A 53 -9.87 -13.07 11.57
C GLN A 53 -8.52 -13.62 12.06
N ASN A 54 -7.97 -13.04 13.13
CA ASN A 54 -6.73 -13.52 13.74
C ASN A 54 -6.87 -14.94 14.27
N TYR A 55 -7.99 -15.25 14.95
CA TYR A 55 -8.21 -16.56 15.54
C TYR A 55 -8.51 -17.65 14.51
N ARG A 56 -9.29 -17.34 13.46
CA ARG A 56 -9.70 -18.34 12.47
C ARG A 56 -8.79 -18.43 11.25
N GLU A 57 -8.23 -17.30 10.82
CA GLU A 57 -7.49 -17.19 9.55
C GLU A 57 -6.00 -16.92 9.77
N GLY A 58 -5.57 -16.68 11.02
CA GLY A 58 -4.18 -16.35 11.32
C GLY A 58 -3.75 -15.02 10.71
N ALA A 59 -4.70 -14.11 10.47
CA ALA A 59 -4.44 -12.79 9.92
C ALA A 59 -3.38 -12.06 10.79
N SER A 60 -2.33 -11.55 10.15
CA SER A 60 -1.25 -10.83 10.82
C SER A 60 -0.72 -9.72 9.90
N GLY A 61 -0.61 -8.50 10.42
CA GLY A 61 -0.10 -7.33 9.69
C GLY A 61 -0.99 -6.08 9.86
N ALA A 62 -0.52 -4.95 9.32
CA ALA A 62 -1.24 -3.67 9.14
C ALA A 62 -1.83 -2.96 10.38
N ASN A 63 -1.72 -3.52 11.59
CA ASN A 63 -2.42 -3.02 12.79
C ASN A 63 -1.51 -2.35 13.83
N GLY A 64 -0.23 -2.08 13.49
CA GLY A 64 0.71 -1.30 14.30
C GLY A 64 1.07 -1.89 15.67
N GLY A 65 0.49 -3.02 16.05
CA GLY A 65 0.66 -3.70 17.34
C GLY A 65 1.50 -4.98 17.25
N LYS A 66 1.65 -5.68 18.39
CA LYS A 66 2.49 -6.88 18.52
C LYS A 66 2.14 -8.01 17.54
N ASN A 67 0.87 -8.12 17.18
CA ASN A 67 0.34 -9.17 16.30
C ASN A 67 0.28 -8.73 14.81
N GLY A 68 0.67 -7.49 14.51
CA GLY A 68 0.57 -6.90 13.17
C GLY A 68 1.61 -5.83 12.93
N GLY A 69 2.89 -6.23 12.92
CA GLY A 69 4.00 -5.38 12.54
C GLY A 69 4.13 -5.29 11.02
N GLY A 70 3.59 -4.24 10.41
CA GLY A 70 3.95 -3.83 9.05
C GLY A 70 5.16 -2.89 9.09
N CYS A 71 5.77 -2.61 7.94
CA CYS A 71 6.85 -1.61 7.79
C CYS A 71 6.40 -0.17 8.16
N GLY A 72 5.16 0.01 8.63
CA GLY A 72 4.70 1.23 9.26
C GLY A 72 4.91 2.44 8.36
N CYS A 73 4.61 2.29 7.06
CA CYS A 73 4.62 3.38 6.10
C CYS A 73 3.45 4.33 6.40
N ASN A 74 3.46 4.96 7.57
CA ASN A 74 2.76 6.23 7.75
C ASN A 74 3.63 7.37 7.25
#